data_AF-A0A7W1GGS8-F1
#
_entry.id   AF-A0A7W1GGS8-F1
#
_cell.length_a   1.000
_cell.length_b   1.000
_cell.length_c   1.000
_cell.angle_alpha   90.00
_cell.angle_beta   90.00
_cell.angle_gamma   90.00
#
_symmetry.space_group_name_H-M   'P 1'
#
loop_
_entity.id
_entity.type
_entity.pdbx_description
1 polymer ?
#
loop_
_entity_poly.entity_id
_entity_poly.type
_entity_poly.pdbx_seq_one_letter_code
_entity_poly.pdbx_strand_id
1 'polypeptide(L)'
;MMAFKRASIALITLVVTVTVLVFATRNSSVKAFFTLQSSAVTVEEGTLLYYAHVAQSNNLGEYNISAGVADFPLPSWDDAIANSNIVRARLLDSRSYPIGYEVNGNYADRGIVTWHKFKILEWWRQSPSCMGCGDGYEVPADMLPLNSDEVLVQMPQGTLFYDGVLLRSTDHNWAGYEFTTGAREYVIFFQRDASGLVARLWLGPNSVYGYALYQDGTPYNDDFGPAVQPSSYSDEIQRRYGGSRSQFRASL
;
A
#
# COMPACT_ATOMS: atom_id res chain seq x y z
N MET A 1 53.55 41.48 2.60
CA MET A 1 53.10 40.63 1.46
C MET A 1 51.82 39.81 1.71
N MET A 2 51.33 39.65 2.95
CA MET A 2 50.06 38.92 3.23
C MET A 2 48.77 39.73 3.01
N ALA A 3 48.82 41.06 3.07
CA ALA A 3 47.62 41.90 2.93
C ALA A 3 47.01 41.85 1.50
N PHE A 4 47.84 41.72 0.48
CA PHE A 4 47.39 41.68 -0.92
C PHE A 4 46.61 40.39 -1.27
N LYS A 5 46.97 39.24 -0.68
CA LYS A 5 46.27 37.97 -0.95
C LYS A 5 44.85 37.93 -0.37
N ARG A 6 44.59 38.62 0.74
CA ARG A 6 43.25 38.64 1.36
C ARG A 6 42.27 39.54 0.60
N ALA A 7 42.77 40.63 0.01
CA ALA A 7 41.94 41.52 -0.82
C ALA A 7 41.47 40.84 -2.12
N SER A 8 42.32 40.04 -2.77
CA SER A 8 41.97 39.36 -4.02
C SER A 8 40.90 38.27 -3.85
N ILE A 9 40.91 37.54 -2.72
CA ILE A 9 39.92 36.49 -2.47
C ILE A 9 38.53 37.11 -2.22
N ALA A 10 38.44 38.20 -1.46
CA ALA A 10 37.17 38.87 -1.18
C ALA A 10 36.51 39.43 -2.45
N LEU A 11 37.30 39.95 -3.39
CA LEU A 11 36.80 40.48 -4.66
C LEU A 11 36.23 39.38 -5.57
N ILE A 12 36.89 38.23 -5.65
CA ILE A 12 36.44 37.09 -6.47
C ILE A 12 35.11 36.55 -5.92
N THR A 13 35.00 36.39 -4.59
CA THR A 13 33.76 35.90 -3.98
C THR A 13 32.60 36.84 -4.29
N LEU A 14 32.77 38.16 -4.13
CA LEU A 14 31.72 39.15 -4.41
C LEU A 14 31.24 39.10 -5.88
N VAL A 15 32.16 38.99 -6.83
CA VAL A 15 31.83 38.93 -8.26
C VAL A 15 31.02 37.67 -8.57
N VAL A 16 31.39 36.51 -7.99
CA VAL A 16 30.65 35.26 -8.20
C VAL A 16 29.24 35.36 -7.61
N THR A 17 29.06 35.89 -6.39
CA THR A 17 27.72 36.00 -5.77
C THR A 17 26.79 36.92 -6.56
N VAL A 18 27.31 38.06 -7.05
CA VAL A 18 26.53 39.01 -7.86
C VAL A 18 26.14 38.39 -9.20
N THR A 19 27.04 37.64 -9.83
CA THR A 19 26.76 37.01 -11.14
C THR A 19 25.69 35.91 -11.03
N VAL A 20 25.71 35.11 -9.96
CA VAL A 20 24.68 34.09 -9.68
C VAL A 20 23.33 34.75 -9.40
N LEU A 21 23.29 35.86 -8.66
CA LEU A 21 22.03 36.56 -8.35
C LEU A 21 21.38 37.19 -9.60
N VAL A 22 22.18 37.75 -10.51
CA VAL A 22 21.69 38.32 -11.77
C VAL A 22 21.17 37.22 -12.72
N PHE A 23 21.83 36.07 -12.77
CA PHE A 23 21.34 34.92 -13.53
C PHE A 23 20.05 34.34 -12.96
N ALA A 24 19.92 34.28 -11.63
CA ALA A 24 18.71 33.78 -10.97
C ALA A 24 17.49 34.70 -11.18
N THR A 25 17.70 36.01 -11.31
CA THR A 25 16.60 36.99 -11.46
C THR A 25 16.17 37.21 -12.91
N ARG A 26 17.07 37.07 -13.90
CA ARG A 26 16.74 37.23 -15.32
C ARG A 26 16.12 35.99 -15.98
N ASN A 27 16.16 34.82 -15.35
CA ASN A 27 15.52 33.60 -15.88
C ASN A 27 14.04 33.44 -15.47
N SER A 28 13.34 34.54 -15.21
CA SER A 28 11.88 34.56 -15.02
C SER A 28 11.12 34.23 -16.32
N SER A 29 11.78 34.30 -17.48
CA SER A 29 11.21 34.00 -18.79
C SER A 29 11.06 32.50 -19.10
N VAL A 30 11.64 31.59 -18.30
CA VAL A 30 11.50 30.14 -18.51
C VAL A 30 10.11 29.64 -18.09
N LYS A 31 9.37 30.39 -17.26
CA LYS A 31 7.98 30.06 -16.89
C LYS A 31 6.97 30.29 -18.02
N ALA A 32 7.34 31.05 -19.07
CA ALA A 32 6.41 31.46 -20.12
C ALA A 32 6.42 30.57 -21.37
N PHE A 33 7.36 29.62 -21.51
CA PHE A 33 7.46 28.77 -22.71
C PHE A 33 6.92 27.35 -22.53
N PHE A 34 6.42 27.00 -21.35
CA PHE A 34 5.62 25.79 -21.11
C PHE A 34 4.11 26.05 -21.14
N THR A 35 3.67 27.10 -21.84
CA THR A 35 2.29 27.16 -22.35
C THR A 35 2.21 26.28 -23.60
N LEU A 36 2.52 24.99 -23.44
CA LEU A 36 2.18 23.98 -24.44
C LEU A 36 0.68 24.12 -24.70
N GLN A 37 0.30 24.15 -25.97
CA GLN A 37 -1.07 23.98 -26.41
C GLN A 37 -1.63 22.73 -25.75
N SER A 38 -2.28 22.88 -24.60
CA SER A 38 -3.18 21.89 -24.05
C SER A 38 -4.38 21.90 -25.00
N SER A 39 -4.25 21.14 -26.09
CA SER A 39 -5.45 20.55 -26.69
C SER A 39 -6.18 19.95 -25.50
N ALA A 40 -7.37 20.47 -25.19
CA ALA A 40 -8.10 20.12 -23.99
C ALA A 40 -8.30 18.60 -24.01
N VAL A 41 -7.41 17.87 -23.36
CA VAL A 41 -7.56 16.43 -23.17
C VAL A 41 -8.83 16.34 -22.37
N THR A 42 -9.88 15.80 -22.99
CA THR A 42 -11.13 15.52 -22.28
C THR A 42 -10.82 14.39 -21.33
N VAL A 43 -10.47 14.73 -20.10
CA VAL A 43 -10.17 13.77 -19.06
C VAL A 43 -11.50 13.23 -18.55
N GLU A 44 -11.70 11.92 -18.69
CA GLU A 44 -12.93 11.27 -18.24
C GLU A 44 -13.03 11.31 -16.71
N GLU A 45 -14.16 11.78 -16.18
CA GLU A 45 -14.40 11.83 -14.73
C GLU A 45 -14.29 10.43 -14.09
N GLY A 46 -13.70 10.39 -12.90
CA GLY A 46 -13.50 9.15 -12.13
C GLY A 46 -12.26 8.34 -12.54
N THR A 47 -11.45 8.83 -13.48
CA THR A 47 -10.14 8.23 -13.79
C THR A 47 -9.03 8.78 -12.87
N LEU A 48 -7.94 8.03 -12.71
CA LEU A 48 -6.76 8.51 -11.98
C LEU A 48 -6.18 9.79 -12.59
N LEU A 49 -6.19 9.87 -13.93
CA LEU A 49 -5.79 11.07 -14.65
C LEU A 49 -6.68 12.28 -14.30
N TYR A 50 -8.00 12.08 -14.21
CA TYR A 50 -8.93 13.13 -13.77
C TYR A 50 -8.57 13.64 -12.38
N TYR A 51 -8.34 12.74 -11.42
CA TYR A 51 -7.98 13.12 -10.05
C TYR A 51 -6.63 13.85 -9.98
N ALA A 52 -5.63 13.42 -10.77
CA ALA A 52 -4.36 14.14 -10.88
C ALA A 52 -4.53 15.56 -11.44
N HIS A 53 -5.32 15.73 -12.51
CA HIS A 53 -5.63 17.05 -13.07
C HIS A 53 -6.39 17.95 -12.08
N VAL A 54 -7.36 17.41 -11.35
CA VAL A 54 -8.07 18.14 -10.29
C VAL A 54 -7.07 18.61 -9.24
N ALA A 55 -6.17 17.75 -8.77
CA ALA A 55 -5.14 18.11 -7.79
C ALA A 55 -4.20 19.22 -8.31
N GLN A 56 -3.66 19.07 -9.52
CA GLN A 56 -2.80 20.07 -10.16
C GLN A 56 -3.50 21.42 -10.32
N SER A 57 -4.76 21.43 -10.77
CA SER A 57 -5.55 22.67 -10.94
C SER A 57 -5.80 23.41 -9.63
N ASN A 58 -5.78 22.68 -8.51
CA ASN A 58 -5.89 23.20 -7.15
C ASN A 58 -4.51 23.42 -6.48
N ASN A 59 -3.41 23.27 -7.23
CA ASN A 59 -2.04 23.39 -6.75
C ASN A 59 -1.72 22.46 -5.55
N LEU A 60 -2.26 21.24 -5.60
CA LEU A 60 -2.04 20.19 -4.62
C LEU A 60 -0.99 19.19 -5.13
N GLY A 61 -0.07 18.78 -4.25
CA GLY A 61 0.90 17.71 -4.54
C GLY A 61 0.36 16.30 -4.25
N GLU A 62 -0.77 16.20 -3.54
CA GLU A 62 -1.42 14.94 -3.22
C GLU A 62 -2.94 15.06 -3.33
N TYR A 63 -3.61 13.93 -3.58
CA TYR A 63 -5.07 13.86 -3.66
C TYR A 63 -5.59 12.53 -3.14
N ASN A 64 -6.59 12.58 -2.24
CA ASN A 64 -7.23 11.40 -1.71
C ASN A 64 -8.44 11.01 -2.57
N ILE A 65 -8.44 9.78 -3.06
CA ILE A 65 -9.55 9.17 -3.81
C ILE A 65 -10.20 8.11 -2.93
N SER A 66 -11.54 8.02 -2.98
CA SER A 66 -12.23 6.91 -2.33
C SER A 66 -12.01 5.63 -3.14
N ALA A 67 -11.58 4.56 -2.48
CA ALA A 67 -11.56 3.21 -3.05
C ALA A 67 -12.96 2.61 -3.29
N GLY A 68 -14.01 3.29 -2.83
CA GLY A 68 -15.31 2.69 -2.59
C GLY A 68 -15.39 2.04 -1.20
N VAL A 69 -16.50 1.35 -0.95
CA VAL A 69 -16.72 0.56 0.26
C VAL A 69 -16.69 -0.90 -0.17
N ALA A 70 -15.68 -1.65 0.27
CA ALA A 70 -15.68 -3.09 0.11
C ALA A 70 -16.50 -3.72 1.25
N ASP A 71 -17.56 -4.45 0.89
CA ASP A 71 -18.33 -5.24 1.84
C ASP A 71 -17.60 -6.57 2.12
N PHE A 72 -17.22 -6.77 3.37
CA PHE A 72 -16.62 -8.02 3.83
C PHE A 72 -17.64 -8.82 4.63
N PRO A 73 -17.83 -10.12 4.32
CA PRO A 73 -18.66 -10.98 5.15
C PRO A 73 -18.11 -11.04 6.58
N LEU A 74 -19.03 -11.06 7.56
CA LEU A 74 -18.75 -11.30 8.97
C LEU A 74 -19.39 -12.64 9.38
N PRO A 75 -18.84 -13.78 8.91
CA PRO A 75 -19.34 -15.09 9.28
C PRO A 75 -19.10 -15.38 10.77
N SER A 76 -19.64 -16.50 11.26
CA SER A 76 -19.29 -16.99 12.58
C SER A 76 -17.78 -17.25 12.69
N TRP A 77 -17.22 -17.19 13.89
CA TRP A 77 -15.79 -17.46 14.10
C TRP A 77 -15.39 -18.86 13.62
N ASP A 78 -16.24 -19.85 13.85
CA ASP A 78 -16.00 -21.22 13.42
C ASP A 78 -15.99 -21.33 11.88
N ASP A 79 -16.88 -20.62 11.19
CA ASP A 79 -16.87 -20.53 9.72
C ASP A 79 -15.66 -19.75 9.20
N ALA A 80 -15.27 -18.67 9.87
CA ALA A 80 -14.09 -17.88 9.53
C ALA A 80 -12.82 -18.75 9.56
N ILE A 81 -12.63 -19.53 10.63
CA ILE A 81 -11.55 -20.50 10.75
C ILE A 81 -11.71 -21.62 9.72
N ALA A 82 -12.92 -22.17 9.57
CA ALA A 82 -13.18 -23.31 8.69
C ALA A 82 -12.76 -23.05 7.24
N ASN A 83 -13.03 -21.83 6.77
CA ASN A 83 -12.88 -21.41 5.39
C ASN A 83 -11.59 -20.62 5.13
N SER A 84 -10.66 -20.52 6.10
CA SER A 84 -9.41 -19.78 5.94
C SER A 84 -8.18 -20.67 6.02
N ASN A 85 -7.20 -20.35 5.20
CA ASN A 85 -5.80 -20.64 5.52
C ASN A 85 -5.36 -19.69 6.63
N ILE A 86 -4.62 -20.20 7.60
CA ILE A 86 -4.13 -19.41 8.73
C ILE A 86 -2.62 -19.59 8.78
N VAL A 87 -1.90 -18.48 8.64
CA VAL A 87 -0.43 -18.48 8.60
C VAL A 87 0.14 -17.44 9.52
N ARG A 88 1.38 -17.69 9.93
CA ARG A 88 2.30 -16.68 10.41
C ARG A 88 3.18 -16.23 9.25
N ALA A 89 3.19 -14.95 8.95
CA ALA A 89 3.84 -14.42 7.76
C ALA A 89 4.57 -13.09 8.02
N ARG A 90 5.52 -12.75 7.15
CA ARG A 90 6.27 -11.49 7.17
C ARG A 90 6.04 -10.75 5.86
N LEU A 91 5.75 -9.45 5.93
CA LEU A 91 5.69 -8.61 4.74
C LEU A 91 7.10 -8.47 4.15
N LEU A 92 7.26 -8.75 2.86
CA LEU A 92 8.50 -8.59 2.11
C LEU A 92 8.51 -7.32 1.27
N ASP A 93 7.44 -7.09 0.52
CA ASP A 93 7.32 -5.96 -0.41
C ASP A 93 5.86 -5.51 -0.52
N SER A 94 5.64 -4.28 -0.92
CA SER A 94 4.31 -3.70 -1.17
C SER A 94 4.38 -2.69 -2.29
N ARG A 95 3.56 -2.87 -3.32
CA ARG A 95 3.53 -2.00 -4.49
C ARG A 95 2.10 -1.71 -4.93
N SER A 96 1.83 -0.45 -5.21
CA SER A 96 0.53 0.00 -5.72
C SER A 96 0.58 0.15 -7.24
N TYR A 97 -0.50 -0.24 -7.90
CA TYR A 97 -0.64 -0.22 -9.35
C TYR A 97 -1.98 0.41 -9.73
N PRO A 98 -2.05 1.08 -10.88
CA PRO A 98 -3.33 1.48 -11.42
C PRO A 98 -4.12 0.22 -11.81
N ILE A 99 -5.42 0.22 -11.50
CA ILE A 99 -6.37 -0.74 -12.04
C ILE A 99 -7.34 -0.01 -12.95
N GLY A 100 -7.55 -0.58 -14.13
CA GLY A 100 -8.49 -0.09 -15.10
C GLY A 100 -9.50 -1.15 -15.47
N TYR A 101 -10.63 -0.69 -15.96
CA TYR A 101 -11.64 -1.52 -16.58
C TYR A 101 -11.95 -0.94 -17.95
N GLU A 102 -12.30 -1.81 -18.88
CA GLU A 102 -12.77 -1.38 -20.18
C GLU A 102 -14.16 -0.77 -20.03
N VAL A 103 -14.30 0.51 -20.38
CA VAL A 103 -15.58 1.22 -20.44
C VAL A 103 -15.75 1.72 -21.86
N ASN A 104 -16.79 1.23 -22.54
CA ASN A 104 -17.09 1.58 -23.94
C ASN A 104 -15.92 1.33 -24.93
N GLY A 105 -15.14 0.26 -24.74
CA GLY A 105 -14.01 -0.03 -25.63
C GLY A 105 -12.69 0.63 -25.25
N ASN A 106 -12.68 1.48 -24.22
CA ASN A 106 -11.49 2.19 -23.77
C ASN A 106 -11.08 1.73 -22.37
N TYR A 107 -9.82 1.31 -22.23
CA TYR A 107 -9.24 1.00 -20.94
C TYR A 107 -8.86 2.31 -20.23
N ALA A 108 -9.38 2.51 -19.02
CA ALA A 108 -9.09 3.70 -18.23
C ALA A 108 -8.74 3.31 -16.79
N ASP A 109 -7.63 3.85 -16.28
CA ASP A 109 -7.21 3.66 -14.90
C ASP A 109 -8.20 4.40 -13.98
N ARG A 110 -8.93 3.67 -13.14
CA ARG A 110 -9.99 4.21 -12.28
C ARG A 110 -9.76 3.95 -10.79
N GLY A 111 -8.86 3.05 -10.45
CA GLY A 111 -8.57 2.71 -9.06
C GLY A 111 -7.10 2.41 -8.84
N ILE A 112 -6.75 2.18 -7.58
CA ILE A 112 -5.43 1.76 -7.16
C ILE A 112 -5.60 0.44 -6.42
N VAL A 113 -4.82 -0.57 -6.82
CA VAL A 113 -4.67 -1.81 -6.05
C VAL A 113 -3.26 -1.86 -5.47
N THR A 114 -3.13 -2.27 -4.23
CA THR A 114 -1.82 -2.59 -3.64
C THR A 114 -1.67 -4.09 -3.51
N TRP A 115 -0.56 -4.59 -4.05
CA TRP A 115 -0.14 -5.96 -3.88
C TRP A 115 0.90 -6.03 -2.78
N HIS A 116 0.66 -6.91 -1.81
CA HIS A 116 1.53 -7.18 -0.68
C HIS A 116 2.12 -8.57 -0.84
N LYS A 117 3.46 -8.65 -0.91
CA LYS A 117 4.18 -9.93 -0.93
C LYS A 117 4.50 -10.34 0.50
N PHE A 118 4.04 -11.53 0.88
CA PHE A 118 4.32 -12.12 2.18
C PHE A 118 5.21 -13.35 2.05
N LYS A 119 6.18 -13.47 2.96
CA LYS A 119 6.87 -14.72 3.27
C LYS A 119 6.11 -15.46 4.36
N ILE A 120 5.65 -16.66 4.06
CA ILE A 120 5.02 -17.57 5.00
C ILE A 120 6.11 -18.20 5.86
N LEU A 121 6.08 -17.91 7.15
CA LEU A 121 7.01 -18.47 8.13
C LEU A 121 6.51 -19.79 8.67
N GLU A 122 5.19 -19.93 8.79
CA GLU A 122 4.56 -21.09 9.39
C GLU A 122 3.10 -21.21 8.97
N TRP A 123 2.67 -22.44 8.69
CA TRP A 123 1.28 -22.78 8.48
C TRP A 123 0.67 -23.26 9.80
N TRP A 124 -0.44 -22.66 10.22
CA TRP A 124 -1.24 -23.15 11.34
C TRP A 124 -2.43 -23.96 10.84
N ARG A 125 -3.01 -23.54 9.72
CA ARG A 125 -4.10 -24.26 9.05
C ARG A 125 -4.02 -24.07 7.55
N GLN A 126 -4.33 -25.13 6.81
CA GLN A 126 -4.53 -25.06 5.37
C GLN A 126 -5.99 -25.39 5.05
N SER A 127 -6.63 -24.52 4.27
CA SER A 127 -7.96 -24.74 3.70
C SER A 127 -7.80 -24.96 2.19
N PRO A 128 -8.67 -25.77 1.55
CA PRO A 128 -8.69 -25.88 0.09
C PRO A 128 -8.72 -24.50 -0.59
N SER A 129 -8.23 -24.46 -1.83
CA SER A 129 -8.44 -23.28 -2.67
C SER A 129 -9.93 -23.05 -2.86
N CYS A 130 -10.33 -21.79 -2.88
CA CYS A 130 -11.71 -21.44 -3.16
C CYS A 130 -11.86 -21.10 -4.64
N MET A 131 -12.96 -21.57 -5.22
CA MET A 131 -13.29 -21.33 -6.61
C MET A 131 -13.84 -19.90 -6.76
N GLY A 132 -13.20 -19.08 -7.58
CA GLY A 132 -13.67 -17.72 -7.87
C GLY A 132 -13.26 -16.63 -6.86
N CYS A 133 -12.31 -16.90 -5.97
CA CYS A 133 -11.83 -15.87 -5.03
C CYS A 133 -10.77 -14.92 -5.59
N GLY A 134 -10.31 -15.13 -6.82
CA GLY A 134 -9.48 -14.13 -7.49
C GLY A 134 -10.36 -12.96 -7.91
N ASP A 135 -9.99 -11.74 -7.56
CA ASP A 135 -10.75 -10.53 -7.96
C ASP A 135 -10.53 -10.16 -9.44
N GLY A 136 -9.95 -11.07 -10.24
CA GLY A 136 -9.75 -10.91 -11.68
C GLY A 136 -8.58 -10.01 -12.08
N TYR A 137 -7.88 -9.41 -11.13
CA TYR A 137 -6.70 -8.60 -11.42
C TYR A 137 -5.52 -9.47 -11.85
N GLU A 138 -4.84 -9.02 -12.91
CA GLU A 138 -3.59 -9.63 -13.34
C GLU A 138 -2.50 -9.36 -12.29
N VAL A 139 -1.76 -10.40 -11.94
CA VAL A 139 -0.64 -10.29 -11.01
C VAL A 139 0.51 -9.53 -11.69
N PRO A 140 1.04 -8.46 -11.07
CA PRO A 140 2.14 -7.70 -11.64
C PRO A 140 3.38 -8.57 -11.89
N ALA A 141 3.92 -8.52 -13.11
CA ALA A 141 5.04 -9.35 -13.52
C ALA A 141 6.32 -9.10 -12.69
N ASP A 142 6.52 -7.88 -12.21
CA ASP A 142 7.65 -7.48 -11.35
C ASP A 142 7.53 -8.00 -9.91
N MET A 143 6.38 -8.56 -9.52
CA MET A 143 6.18 -9.25 -8.25
C MET A 143 6.34 -10.77 -8.37
N LEU A 144 6.66 -11.28 -9.55
CA LEU A 144 6.87 -12.70 -9.85
C LEU A 144 8.34 -13.00 -10.21
N PRO A 145 8.78 -14.27 -10.13
CA PRO A 145 8.07 -15.42 -9.55
C PRO A 145 7.97 -15.34 -8.02
N LEU A 146 7.08 -16.16 -7.44
CA LEU A 146 7.01 -16.37 -5.99
C LEU A 146 7.83 -17.59 -5.59
N ASN A 147 8.49 -17.52 -4.44
CA ASN A 147 9.02 -18.71 -3.79
C ASN A 147 7.87 -19.60 -3.27
N SER A 148 8.17 -20.88 -2.98
CA SER A 148 7.16 -21.83 -2.46
C SER A 148 6.58 -21.45 -1.10
N ASP A 149 7.27 -20.57 -0.37
CA ASP A 149 6.87 -20.00 0.90
C ASP A 149 6.44 -18.53 0.77
N GLU A 150 6.07 -18.08 -0.43
CA GLU A 150 5.58 -16.72 -0.66
C GLU A 150 4.14 -16.71 -1.18
N VAL A 151 3.42 -15.64 -0.86
CA VAL A 151 2.05 -15.41 -1.34
C VAL A 151 1.84 -13.93 -1.61
N LEU A 152 0.99 -13.63 -2.59
CA LEU A 152 0.57 -12.27 -2.90
C LEU A 152 -0.83 -12.01 -2.36
N VAL A 153 -0.99 -10.92 -1.61
CA VAL A 153 -2.28 -10.46 -1.11
C VAL A 153 -2.59 -9.13 -1.78
N GLN A 154 -3.76 -9.02 -2.41
CA GLN A 154 -4.22 -7.77 -3.00
C GLN A 154 -5.15 -7.01 -2.06
N MET A 155 -5.06 -5.69 -2.13
CA MET A 155 -5.93 -4.76 -1.40
C MET A 155 -6.41 -3.65 -2.34
N PRO A 156 -7.71 -3.32 -2.37
CA PRO A 156 -8.27 -2.29 -3.25
C PRO A 156 -8.02 -0.87 -2.70
N GLN A 157 -6.80 -0.58 -2.28
CA GLN A 157 -6.38 0.72 -1.78
C GLN A 157 -4.88 0.88 -2.04
N GLY A 158 -4.31 2.06 -1.82
CA GLY A 158 -2.88 2.24 -2.00
C GLY A 158 -2.45 3.68 -2.22
N THR A 159 -1.16 3.84 -2.56
CA THR A 159 -0.61 5.14 -2.91
C THR A 159 0.18 5.02 -4.21
N LEU A 160 -0.17 5.82 -5.20
CA LEU A 160 0.44 5.80 -6.53
C LEU A 160 0.84 7.21 -6.95
N PHE A 161 2.07 7.39 -7.42
CA PHE A 161 2.47 8.64 -8.06
C PHE A 161 2.01 8.62 -9.52
N TYR A 162 1.11 9.54 -9.87
CA TYR A 162 0.46 9.58 -11.18
C TYR A 162 0.43 11.02 -11.70
N ASP A 163 1.00 11.25 -12.88
CA ASP A 163 1.13 12.57 -13.51
C ASP A 163 1.62 13.68 -12.55
N GLY A 164 2.72 13.42 -11.83
CA GLY A 164 3.31 14.41 -10.93
C GLY A 164 2.57 14.61 -9.59
N VAL A 165 1.47 13.90 -9.35
CA VAL A 165 0.67 13.99 -8.12
C VAL A 165 0.72 12.66 -7.36
N LEU A 166 0.78 12.72 -6.03
CA LEU A 166 0.63 11.55 -5.17
C LEU A 166 -0.87 11.25 -4.95
N LEU A 167 -1.39 10.24 -5.63
CA LEU A 167 -2.77 9.78 -5.43
C LEU A 167 -2.81 8.75 -4.30
N ARG A 168 -3.72 8.94 -3.35
CA ARG A 168 -3.95 8.03 -2.21
C ARG A 168 -5.36 7.48 -2.30
N SER A 169 -5.49 6.19 -2.56
CA SER A 169 -6.77 5.50 -2.48
C SER A 169 -6.94 4.92 -1.09
N THR A 170 -8.02 5.31 -0.41
CA THR A 170 -8.38 4.80 0.91
C THR A 170 -9.76 4.19 0.88
N ASP A 171 -9.87 2.96 1.39
CA ASP A 171 -11.16 2.36 1.72
C ASP A 171 -11.48 2.72 3.17
N HIS A 172 -12.71 3.18 3.43
CA HIS A 172 -13.14 3.57 4.77
C HIS A 172 -13.09 2.41 5.76
N ASN A 173 -13.41 1.19 5.31
CA ASN A 173 -13.36 -0.02 6.13
C ASN A 173 -11.91 -0.42 6.46
N TRP A 174 -10.95 0.01 5.63
CA TRP A 174 -9.51 -0.19 5.84
C TRP A 174 -8.80 1.08 6.32
N ALA A 175 -9.52 2.13 6.69
CA ALA A 175 -8.92 3.39 7.08
C ALA A 175 -7.99 3.20 8.28
N GLY A 176 -6.70 3.53 8.12
CA GLY A 176 -5.67 3.32 9.14
C GLY A 176 -5.06 1.92 9.17
N TYR A 177 -5.48 1.03 8.28
CA TYR A 177 -4.79 -0.24 8.04
C TYR A 177 -3.71 -0.05 6.98
N GLU A 178 -2.48 0.12 7.43
CA GLU A 178 -1.29 -0.10 6.62
C GLU A 178 -0.60 -1.33 7.18
N PHE A 179 -0.15 -2.24 6.31
CA PHE A 179 0.87 -3.20 6.71
C PHE A 179 2.13 -2.40 7.04
N THR A 180 2.22 -1.93 8.28
CA THR A 180 3.31 -1.03 8.68
C THR A 180 4.61 -1.79 8.58
N THR A 181 5.64 -1.15 8.04
CA THR A 181 7.01 -1.68 7.99
C THR A 181 7.60 -1.94 9.39
N GLY A 182 6.95 -1.44 10.44
CA GLY A 182 7.30 -1.68 11.85
C GLY A 182 6.76 -3.00 12.42
N ALA A 183 5.61 -3.49 11.93
CA ALA A 183 5.12 -4.83 12.29
C ALA A 183 5.94 -5.86 11.52
N ARG A 184 6.75 -6.62 12.26
CA ARG A 184 7.75 -7.51 11.68
C ARG A 184 7.13 -8.78 11.11
N GLU A 185 5.98 -9.17 11.63
CA GLU A 185 5.27 -10.38 11.21
C GLU A 185 3.76 -10.28 11.58
N TYR A 186 2.94 -11.14 11.00
CA TYR A 186 1.48 -11.10 11.00
C TYR A 186 0.88 -12.51 11.13
N VAL A 187 -0.29 -12.62 11.78
CA VAL A 187 -1.19 -13.77 11.61
C VAL A 187 -2.24 -13.39 10.58
N ILE A 188 -2.31 -14.13 9.48
CA ILE A 188 -3.16 -13.82 8.33
C ILE A 188 -4.14 -14.95 8.07
N PHE A 189 -5.42 -14.58 7.94
CA PHE A 189 -6.53 -15.43 7.53
C PHE A 189 -6.87 -15.12 6.08
N PHE A 190 -6.65 -16.07 5.18
CA PHE A 190 -6.85 -15.83 3.76
C PHE A 190 -7.36 -17.06 3.02
N GLN A 191 -7.95 -16.83 1.87
CA GLN A 191 -8.28 -17.89 0.93
C GLN A 191 -7.32 -17.83 -0.26
N ARG A 192 -6.90 -18.99 -0.75
CA ARG A 192 -6.09 -19.07 -1.98
C ARG A 192 -7.00 -19.28 -3.18
N ASP A 193 -6.63 -18.63 -4.26
CA ASP A 193 -7.18 -18.95 -5.57
C ASP A 193 -6.70 -20.33 -6.05
N ALA A 194 -7.19 -20.77 -7.21
CA ALA A 194 -6.82 -22.05 -7.78
C ALA A 194 -5.35 -22.11 -8.24
N SER A 195 -4.70 -20.97 -8.51
CA SER A 195 -3.27 -20.94 -8.84
C SER A 195 -2.39 -21.17 -7.61
N GLY A 196 -2.91 -20.86 -6.42
CA GLY A 196 -2.19 -20.94 -5.15
C GLY A 196 -1.23 -19.76 -4.92
N LEU A 197 -1.09 -18.85 -5.89
CA LEU A 197 -0.19 -17.70 -5.84
C LEU A 197 -0.84 -16.49 -5.17
N VAL A 198 -2.16 -16.35 -5.35
CA VAL A 198 -2.92 -15.18 -4.89
C VAL A 198 -3.79 -15.55 -3.70
N ALA A 199 -3.67 -14.74 -2.66
CA ALA A 199 -4.45 -14.80 -1.45
C ALA A 199 -5.44 -13.63 -1.40
N ARG A 200 -6.68 -13.94 -1.02
CA ARG A 200 -7.71 -12.96 -0.73
C ARG A 200 -8.00 -12.89 0.77
N LEU A 201 -8.00 -11.67 1.30
CA LEU A 201 -8.45 -11.36 2.66
C LEU A 201 -9.98 -11.24 2.66
N TRP A 202 -10.66 -12.37 2.58
CA TRP A 202 -12.12 -12.40 2.45
C TRP A 202 -12.87 -11.87 3.68
N LEU A 203 -12.24 -11.79 4.86
CA LEU A 203 -12.79 -11.15 6.07
C LEU A 203 -12.38 -9.66 6.16
N GLY A 204 -11.72 -9.14 5.12
CA GLY A 204 -11.25 -7.76 5.08
C GLY A 204 -10.20 -7.47 6.15
N PRO A 205 -10.29 -6.32 6.84
CA PRO A 205 -9.38 -5.97 7.93
C PRO A 205 -9.37 -7.01 9.07
N ASN A 206 -10.48 -7.74 9.26
CA ASN A 206 -10.58 -8.77 10.30
C ASN A 206 -9.71 -10.01 10.01
N SER A 207 -9.15 -10.12 8.81
CA SER A 207 -8.26 -11.21 8.41
C SER A 207 -6.85 -11.08 8.96
N VAL A 208 -6.44 -9.94 9.54
CA VAL A 208 -5.04 -9.71 9.86
C VAL A 208 -4.79 -9.17 11.26
N TYR A 209 -3.85 -9.83 11.93
CA TYR A 209 -3.39 -9.47 13.26
C TYR A 209 -1.88 -9.23 13.21
N GLY A 210 -1.46 -7.98 13.37
CA GLY A 210 -0.04 -7.62 13.45
C GLY A 210 0.54 -7.99 14.80
N TYR A 211 1.86 -8.21 14.85
CA TYR A 211 2.56 -8.37 16.12
C TYR A 211 3.93 -7.70 16.15
N ALA A 212 4.26 -7.21 17.33
CA ALA A 212 5.57 -6.66 17.64
C ALA A 212 6.54 -7.79 17.96
N LEU A 213 7.71 -7.75 17.34
CA LEU A 213 8.87 -8.53 17.77
C LEU A 213 9.88 -7.60 18.44
N TYR A 214 10.65 -8.15 19.38
CA TYR A 214 11.91 -7.56 19.80
C TYR A 214 12.89 -7.45 18.63
N GLN A 215 13.98 -6.71 18.83
CA GLN A 215 15.00 -6.50 17.80
C GLN A 215 15.63 -7.81 17.31
N ASP A 216 15.73 -8.81 18.19
CA ASP A 216 16.25 -10.16 17.92
C ASP A 216 15.24 -11.08 17.19
N GLY A 217 14.02 -10.60 16.94
CA GLY A 217 12.96 -11.37 16.28
C GLY A 217 12.14 -12.26 17.21
N THR A 218 12.37 -12.20 18.54
CA THR A 218 11.51 -12.90 19.51
C THR A 218 10.19 -12.16 19.69
N PRO A 219 9.05 -12.85 19.86
CA PRO A 219 7.77 -12.18 20.08
C PRO A 219 7.77 -11.35 21.37
N TYR A 220 7.23 -10.13 21.31
CA TYR A 220 7.14 -9.25 22.48
C TYR A 220 6.30 -9.87 23.61
N ASN A 221 5.17 -10.49 23.22
CA ASN A 221 4.27 -11.29 24.05
C ASN A 221 3.67 -12.43 23.21
N ASP A 222 2.99 -13.40 23.85
CA ASP A 222 2.23 -14.47 23.16
C ASP A 222 0.83 -14.04 22.73
N ASP A 223 0.41 -12.82 23.08
CA ASP A 223 -0.94 -12.36 22.79
C ASP A 223 -1.11 -12.04 21.30
N PHE A 224 -2.33 -12.13 20.79
CA PHE A 224 -2.65 -11.36 19.60
C PHE A 224 -2.37 -9.89 19.93
N GLY A 225 -1.40 -9.30 19.22
CA GLY A 225 -1.14 -7.86 19.35
C GLY A 225 -2.45 -7.09 19.11
N PRO A 226 -2.56 -5.83 19.57
CA PRO A 226 -3.71 -5.02 19.19
C PRO A 226 -3.81 -5.11 17.67
N ALA A 227 -4.94 -5.64 17.20
CA ALA A 227 -5.17 -5.68 15.77
C ALA A 227 -5.01 -4.24 15.27
N VAL A 228 -4.39 -4.06 14.10
CA VAL A 228 -4.10 -2.73 13.54
C VAL A 228 -5.39 -1.89 13.48
N GLN A 229 -6.54 -2.57 13.41
CA GLN A 229 -7.87 -2.09 13.75
C GLN A 229 -8.60 -3.11 14.64
N PRO A 230 -9.53 -2.72 15.52
CA PRO A 230 -10.34 -3.65 16.30
C PRO A 230 -11.00 -4.70 15.39
N SER A 231 -10.55 -5.95 15.46
CA SER A 231 -11.19 -7.03 14.71
C SER A 231 -12.51 -7.38 15.37
N SER A 232 -13.56 -7.63 14.58
CA SER A 232 -14.85 -8.14 15.07
C SER A 232 -14.71 -9.50 15.77
N TYR A 233 -13.58 -10.20 15.59
CA TYR A 233 -13.29 -11.46 16.27
C TYR A 233 -12.40 -11.33 17.51
N SER A 234 -12.02 -10.11 17.92
CA SER A 234 -11.13 -9.92 19.07
C SER A 234 -11.74 -10.52 20.35
N ASP A 235 -13.05 -10.35 20.56
CA ASP A 235 -13.77 -10.90 21.71
C ASP A 235 -13.81 -12.45 21.67
N GLU A 236 -14.00 -13.04 20.49
CA GLU A 236 -14.00 -14.50 20.33
C GLU A 236 -12.62 -15.09 20.60
N ILE A 237 -11.56 -14.43 20.12
CA ILE A 237 -10.17 -14.83 20.39
C ILE A 237 -9.88 -14.74 21.90
N GLN A 238 -10.28 -13.63 22.53
CA GLN A 238 -10.11 -13.45 23.98
C GLN A 238 -10.89 -14.49 24.78
N ARG A 239 -12.14 -14.74 24.42
CA ARG A 239 -13.05 -15.64 25.13
C ARG A 239 -12.63 -17.10 25.01
N ARG A 240 -12.19 -17.55 23.83
CA ARG A 240 -11.88 -18.96 23.56
C ARG A 240 -10.43 -19.34 23.88
N TYR A 241 -9.50 -18.41 23.69
CA TYR A 241 -8.06 -18.67 23.77
C TYR A 241 -7.33 -17.74 24.73
N GLY A 242 -8.06 -16.96 25.54
CA GLY A 242 -7.46 -16.01 26.48
C GLY A 242 -6.64 -14.91 25.83
N GLY A 243 -6.79 -14.70 24.52
CA GLY A 243 -5.93 -13.80 23.74
C GLY A 243 -4.60 -14.43 23.31
N SER A 244 -4.29 -15.66 23.73
CA SER A 244 -3.02 -16.35 23.45
C SER A 244 -2.98 -16.97 22.05
N ARG A 245 -1.92 -16.66 21.30
CA ARG A 245 -1.65 -17.24 19.99
C ARG A 245 -1.25 -18.70 20.09
N SER A 246 -0.45 -19.09 21.09
CA SER A 246 -0.08 -20.49 21.26
C SER A 246 -1.29 -21.36 21.57
N GLN A 247 -2.23 -20.87 22.40
CA GLN A 247 -3.50 -21.56 22.66
C GLN A 247 -4.38 -21.62 21.42
N PHE A 248 -4.52 -20.51 20.69
CA PHE A 248 -5.28 -20.49 19.44
C PHE A 248 -4.70 -21.49 18.44
N ARG A 249 -3.40 -21.42 18.17
CA ARG A 249 -2.69 -22.34 17.28
C ARG A 249 -2.86 -23.79 17.69
N ALA A 250 -2.79 -24.10 18.98
CA ALA A 250 -2.97 -25.46 19.49
C ALA A 250 -4.40 -26.00 19.34
N SER A 251 -5.38 -25.10 19.09
CA SER A 251 -6.79 -25.46 18.89
C SER A 251 -7.20 -25.68 17.43
N LEU A 252 -6.34 -25.32 16.47
CA LEU A 252 -6.56 -25.45 15.04
C LEU A 252 -6.25 -26.86 14.54
#